data_AF-S4YNJ2-F1
#
_entry.id   AF-S4YNJ2-F1
#
_cell.length_a   1.000
_cell.length_b   1.000
_cell.length_c   1.000
_cell.angle_alpha   90.00
_cell.angle_beta   90.00
_cell.angle_gamma   90.00
#
_symmetry.space_group_name_H-M   'P 1'
#
loop_
_entity.id
_entity.type
_entity.pdbx_description
1 polymer ?
#
loop_
_entity_poly.entity_id
_entity_poly.type
_entity_poly.pdbx_seq_one_letter_code
_entity_poly.pdbx_strand_id
1 'polypeptide(L)'
;MSLTGSIRVDDKEYIVSRMIFFTLQKSDLDGIYKTKIISEEKIKNDNVSDLLWHKYFLSTPIGMQFNSEVIKLNKNAIFLKELSNPIFVCTKIK
;
A
#
# COMPACT_ATOMS: atom_id res chain seq x y z
N MET A 1 -6.51 -5.69 3.64
CA MET A 1 -5.94 -4.51 4.34
C MET A 1 -6.83 -3.33 4.05
N SER A 2 -7.16 -2.53 5.06
CA SER A 2 -7.90 -1.27 4.89
C SER A 2 -6.92 -0.12 4.94
N LEU A 3 -6.99 0.80 3.97
CA LEU A 3 -6.26 2.05 3.96
C LEU A 3 -7.25 3.21 4.04
N THR A 4 -7.19 3.96 5.13
CA THR A 4 -7.99 5.15 5.36
C THR A 4 -7.10 6.31 5.76
N GLY A 5 -7.44 7.50 5.28
CA GLY A 5 -6.73 8.71 5.63
C GLY A 5 -7.23 9.91 4.87
N SER A 6 -6.90 11.10 5.35
CA SER A 6 -7.15 12.33 4.62
C SER A 6 -5.94 13.24 4.65
N ILE A 7 -5.78 14.03 3.60
CA ILE A 7 -4.81 15.10 3.54
C ILE A 7 -5.49 16.32 2.91
N ARG A 8 -5.26 17.48 3.52
CA ARG A 8 -5.69 18.76 2.97
C ARG A 8 -4.47 19.47 2.40
N VAL A 9 -4.53 19.83 1.13
CA VAL A 9 -3.51 20.63 0.45
C VAL A 9 -4.24 21.84 -0.13
N ASP A 10 -3.85 23.02 0.33
CA ASP A 10 -4.57 24.27 0.08
C ASP A 10 -6.06 24.14 0.45
N ASP A 11 -6.95 24.46 -0.49
CA ASP A 11 -8.41 24.36 -0.34
C ASP A 11 -9.00 23.03 -0.84
N LYS A 12 -8.15 22.03 -1.11
CA LYS A 12 -8.59 20.69 -1.54
C LYS A 12 -8.38 19.66 -0.43
N GLU A 13 -9.43 18.91 -0.14
CA GLU A 13 -9.38 17.75 0.75
C GLU A 13 -9.32 16.47 -0.08
N TYR A 14 -8.32 15.64 0.17
CA TYR A 14 -8.17 14.31 -0.40
C TYR A 14 -8.49 13.29 0.67
N ILE A 15 -9.45 12.42 0.42
CA ILE A 15 -9.88 11.35 1.30
C ILE A 15 -9.61 10.03 0.58
N VAL A 16 -8.79 9.19 1.22
CA VAL A 16 -8.54 7.81 0.79
C VAL A 16 -9.33 6.89 1.72
N SER A 17 -10.08 5.97 1.13
CA SER A 17 -10.81 4.93 1.85
C SER A 17 -10.93 3.72 0.93
N ARG A 18 -9.98 2.78 1.05
CA ARG A 18 -9.90 1.62 0.16
C ARG A 18 -9.60 0.33 0.90
N MET A 19 -10.14 -0.78 0.39
CA MET A 19 -9.75 -2.13 0.80
C MET A 19 -8.88 -2.76 -0.28
N ILE A 20 -7.76 -3.35 0.12
CA ILE A 20 -6.86 -4.10 -0.76
C ILE A 20 -6.84 -5.55 -0.29
N PHE A 21 -7.12 -6.46 -1.22
CA PHE A 21 -7.08 -7.90 -1.01
C PHE A 21 -5.82 -8.46 -1.66
N PHE A 22 -5.05 -9.24 -0.93
CA PHE A 22 -3.79 -9.79 -1.41
C PHE A 22 -3.52 -11.16 -0.79
N THR A 23 -2.66 -11.94 -1.45
CA THR A 23 -2.08 -13.16 -0.88
C THR A 23 -0.63 -12.92 -0.50
N LEU A 24 -0.18 -13.64 0.52
CA LEU A 24 1.22 -13.75 0.92
C LEU A 24 1.62 -15.21 0.82
N GLN A 25 2.64 -15.50 0.01
CA GLN A 25 3.27 -16.81 -0.04
C GLN A 25 4.72 -16.66 0.41
N LYS A 26 5.23 -17.63 1.17
CA LYS A 26 6.66 -17.61 1.53
C LYS A 26 7.49 -17.69 0.25
N SER A 27 8.53 -16.87 0.17
CA SER A 27 9.55 -17.02 -0.86
C SER A 27 10.67 -17.93 -0.36
N ASP A 28 11.61 -18.26 -1.26
CA ASP A 28 12.82 -19.01 -0.92
C ASP A 28 13.85 -18.14 -0.17
N LEU A 29 13.63 -16.82 -0.12
CA LEU A 29 14.44 -15.86 0.61
C LEU A 29 13.84 -15.62 2.00
N ASP A 30 14.67 -15.72 3.04
CA ASP A 30 14.22 -15.52 4.42
C ASP A 30 13.69 -14.10 4.64
N GLY A 31 12.59 -13.99 5.39
CA GLY A 31 11.88 -12.73 5.62
C GLY A 31 11.15 -12.13 4.41
N ILE A 32 11.26 -12.74 3.21
CA ILE A 32 10.63 -12.24 1.99
C ILE A 32 9.42 -13.09 1.60
N TYR A 33 8.37 -12.40 1.18
CA TYR A 33 7.12 -12.98 0.70
C TYR A 33 6.90 -12.66 -0.77
N LYS A 34 6.34 -13.63 -1.49
CA LYS A 34 5.70 -13.43 -2.79
C LYS A 34 4.29 -12.91 -2.53
N THR A 35 4.08 -11.64 -2.85
CA THR A 35 2.81 -10.94 -2.65
C THR A 35 2.10 -10.78 -3.98
N LYS A 36 0.79 -11.04 -4.00
CA LYS A 36 -0.06 -10.80 -5.18
C LYS A 36 -1.29 -10.04 -4.76
N ILE A 37 -1.52 -8.88 -5.35
CA ILE A 37 -2.78 -8.15 -5.19
C ILE A 37 -3.86 -8.87 -6.00
N ILE A 38 -4.96 -9.24 -5.34
CA ILE A 38 -6.10 -9.93 -5.94
C ILE A 38 -7.11 -8.93 -6.47
N SER A 39 -7.43 -7.92 -5.65
CA SER A 39 -8.41 -6.89 -5.97
C SER A 39 -8.26 -5.70 -5.04
N GLU A 40 -8.89 -4.62 -5.44
CA GLU A 40 -9.09 -3.43 -4.61
C GLU A 40 -10.57 -3.00 -4.67
N GLU A 41 -11.02 -2.37 -3.61
CA GLU A 41 -12.36 -1.81 -3.51
C GLU A 41 -12.26 -0.37 -2.99
N LYS A 42 -12.87 0.55 -3.73
CA LYS A 42 -13.02 1.95 -3.33
C LYS A 42 -14.25 2.10 -2.45
N ILE A 43 -14.05 2.49 -1.19
CA ILE A 43 -15.11 2.66 -0.20
C ILE A 43 -15.72 4.06 -0.35
N LYS A 44 -16.98 4.21 0.10
CA LYS A 44 -17.71 5.48 0.13
C LYS A 44 -16.86 6.60 0.76
N ASN A 45 -16.95 7.79 0.16
CA ASN A 45 -16.22 9.03 0.50
C ASN A 45 -14.76 9.10 0.05
N ASP A 46 -14.19 8.06 -0.57
CA ASP A 46 -12.90 8.20 -1.25
C ASP A 46 -13.05 9.10 -2.49
N ASN A 47 -12.24 10.15 -2.55
CA ASN A 47 -12.24 11.12 -3.65
C ASN A 47 -10.93 11.16 -4.44
N VAL A 48 -9.99 10.25 -4.14
CA VAL A 48 -8.74 10.11 -4.89
C VAL A 48 -9.02 9.34 -6.18
N SER A 49 -8.60 9.89 -7.31
CA SER A 49 -8.75 9.24 -8.62
C SER A 49 -7.93 7.96 -8.70
N ASP A 50 -8.43 6.95 -9.43
CA ASP A 50 -7.71 5.69 -9.62
C ASP A 50 -6.35 5.90 -10.31
N LEU A 51 -6.26 6.85 -11.23
CA LEU A 51 -4.98 7.21 -11.86
C LEU A 51 -3.91 7.62 -10.84
N LEU A 52 -4.24 8.54 -9.91
CA LEU A 52 -3.32 8.97 -8.86
C LEU A 52 -3.03 7.84 -7.86
N TRP A 53 -4.05 7.05 -7.54
CA TRP A 53 -3.93 5.91 -6.65
C TRP A 53 -2.94 4.87 -7.18
N HIS A 54 -3.11 4.42 -8.43
CA HIS A 54 -2.20 3.46 -9.05
C HIS A 54 -0.82 4.07 -9.33
N LYS A 55 -0.72 5.38 -9.58
CA LYS A 55 0.57 6.02 -9.79
C LYS A 55 1.44 6.07 -8.53
N TYR A 56 0.85 6.33 -7.36
CA TYR A 56 1.61 6.66 -6.14
C TYR A 56 1.47 5.68 -4.98
N PHE A 57 0.38 4.91 -4.91
CA PHE A 57 0.11 4.00 -3.77
C PHE A 57 0.15 2.54 -4.17
N LEU A 58 -0.46 2.19 -5.30
CA LEU A 58 -0.53 0.81 -5.79
C LEU A 58 -0.03 0.72 -7.23
N SER A 59 1.28 0.95 -7.39
CA SER A 59 1.96 0.89 -8.69
C SER A 59 1.98 -0.49 -9.32
N THR A 60 1.91 -1.53 -8.49
CA THR A 60 1.95 -2.90 -8.96
C THR A 60 0.57 -3.30 -9.49
N PRO A 61 0.46 -3.71 -10.76
CA PRO A 61 -0.81 -4.09 -11.36
C PRO A 61 -1.49 -5.21 -10.59
N ILE A 62 -2.82 -5.15 -10.52
CA ILE A 62 -3.63 -6.24 -9.95
C ILE A 62 -3.34 -7.54 -10.70
N GLY A 63 -3.16 -8.62 -9.94
CA GLY A 63 -2.83 -9.93 -10.48
C GLY A 63 -1.33 -10.19 -10.68
N MET A 64 -0.48 -9.15 -10.65
CA MET A 64 0.97 -9.30 -10.72
C MET A 64 1.54 -9.70 -9.35
N GLN A 65 2.52 -10.59 -9.37
CA GLN A 65 3.24 -11.01 -8.17
C GLN A 65 4.53 -10.20 -8.03
N PHE A 66 4.83 -9.75 -6.82
CA PHE A 66 6.05 -9.03 -6.47
C PHE A 66 6.64 -9.57 -5.17
N ASN A 67 7.94 -9.34 -4.98
CA ASN A 67 8.60 -9.69 -3.72
C ASN A 67 8.45 -8.53 -2.73
N SER A 68 8.06 -8.85 -1.51
CA SER A 68 7.90 -7.87 -0.44
C SER A 68 8.37 -8.40 0.90
N GLU A 69 8.91 -7.49 1.70
CA GLU A 69 9.10 -7.70 3.12
C GLU A 69 7.81 -7.34 3.88
N VAL A 70 7.45 -8.13 4.89
CA VAL A 70 6.29 -7.88 5.76
C VAL A 70 6.79 -7.40 7.11
N ILE A 71 6.74 -6.09 7.36
CA ILE A 71 7.15 -5.49 8.62
C ILE A 71 5.93 -5.31 9.51
N LYS A 72 5.92 -5.92 10.70
CA LYS A 72 4.85 -5.68 11.69
C LYS A 72 5.10 -4.35 12.40
N LEU A 73 4.15 -3.42 12.31
CA LEU A 73 4.25 -2.11 12.96
C LEU A 73 3.64 -2.13 14.37
N ASN A 74 2.47 -2.77 14.53
CA ASN A 74 1.80 -2.96 15.81
C ASN A 74 0.83 -4.16 15.72
N LYS A 75 0.00 -4.38 16.75
CA LYS A 75 -0.89 -5.56 16.85
C LYS A 75 -1.83 -5.74 15.63
N ASN A 76 -2.17 -4.66 14.91
CA ASN A 76 -3.16 -4.70 13.81
C ASN A 76 -2.67 -4.05 12.51
N ALA A 77 -1.40 -3.64 12.43
CA ALA A 77 -0.84 -2.94 11.28
C ALA A 77 0.41 -3.66 10.76
N ILE A 78 0.43 -3.88 9.46
CA ILE A 78 1.57 -4.40 8.72
C ILE A 78 1.98 -3.38 7.66
N PHE A 79 3.27 -3.33 7.38
CA PHE A 79 3.83 -2.59 6.28
C PHE A 79 4.37 -3.58 5.25
N LEU A 80 3.77 -3.56 4.07
CA LEU A 80 4.24 -4.32 2.91
C LEU A 80 5.23 -3.47 2.15
N LYS A 81 6.52 -3.78 2.29
CA LYS A 81 7.59 -3.09 1.58
C LYS A 81 7.93 -3.88 0.33
N GLU A 82 7.47 -3.41 -0.82
CA GLU A 82 7.88 -3.94 -2.11
C GLU A 82 9.40 -3.75 -2.30
N LEU A 83 10.12 -4.81 -2.68
CA LEU A 83 11.57 -4.75 -2.89
C LEU A 83 11.93 -4.03 -4.20
N SER A 84 11.05 -4.07 -5.19
CA SER A 84 11.20 -3.45 -6.51
C SER A 84 10.85 -1.97 -6.55
N ASN A 85 10.26 -1.40 -5.48
CA ASN A 85 9.80 -0.01 -5.47
C ASN A 85 10.40 0.76 -4.26
N PRO A 86 11.38 1.64 -4.47
CA PRO A 86 12.07 2.31 -3.37
C PRO A 86 11.16 3.36 -2.70
N ILE A 87 10.73 3.09 -1.47
CA ILE A 87 10.07 4.09 -0.63
C ILE A 87 11.14 4.98 0.02
N PHE A 88 11.16 6.26 -0.35
CA PHE A 88 11.92 7.29 0.35
C PHE A 88 11.24 7.65 1.67
N VAL A 89 11.84 7.25 2.79
CA VAL A 89 11.41 7.69 4.13
C VAL A 89 12.33 8.82 4.58
N CYS A 90 11.79 10.03 4.73
CA CYS A 90 12.50 11.15 5.34
C CYS A 90 12.15 11.19 6.84
N THR A 91 13.14 11.01 7.70
CA THR A 91 12.98 11.15 9.15
C THR A 91 13.69 12.43 9.61
N LYS A 92 13.03 13.20 10.48
CA LYS A 92 13.71 14.31 11.16
C LYS A 92 14.58 13.70 12.27
N ILE A 93 15.89 13.83 12.13
CA ILE A 93 16.83 13.51 13.20
C ILE A 93 16.52 14.46 14.36
N LYS A 94 16.32 13.91 15.55
CA LYS A 94 16.22 14.66 16.80
C LYS A 94 17.48 14.43 17.62
#